data_AF-A0A2N5RTM5-F1
#
_entry.id   AF-A0A2N5RTM5-F1
#
_cell.length_a   1.000
_cell.length_b   1.000
_cell.length_c   1.000
_cell.angle_alpha   90.00
_cell.angle_beta   90.00
_cell.angle_gamma   90.00
#
_symmetry.space_group_name_H-M   'P 1'
#
loop_
_entity.id
_entity.type
_entity.pdbx_description
1 polymer ?
#
loop_
_entity_poly.entity_id
_entity_poly.type
_entity_poly.pdbx_seq_one_letter_code
_entity_poly.pdbx_strand_id
1 'polypeptide(L)'
;MSPSTIAQFKPTLEDACNLIITQKRGNCLPICVSLPADLLTPVAAYLKLTNGAQCRFEISSSASDQTVKGVESFLLESVVAGSHHTHYSFLGS
;
A
#
# COMPACT_ATOMS: atom_id res chain seq x y z
N MET A 1 -27.92 4.52 -12.95
CA MET A 1 -26.59 5.04 -12.56
C MET A 1 -26.61 5.18 -11.04
N SER A 2 -26.18 4.17 -10.29
CA SER A 2 -26.13 4.26 -8.82
C SER A 2 -25.03 5.24 -8.42
N PRO A 3 -25.21 6.04 -7.35
CA PRO A 3 -24.20 6.97 -6.90
C PRO A 3 -22.92 6.20 -6.55
N SER A 4 -21.78 6.75 -6.96
CA SER A 4 -20.43 6.28 -6.66
C SER A 4 -20.31 5.99 -5.16
N THR A 5 -20.23 4.71 -4.80
CA THR A 5 -19.96 4.28 -3.43
C THR A 5 -18.63 4.88 -3.00
N ILE A 6 -18.67 5.86 -2.09
CA ILE A 6 -17.48 6.43 -1.48
C ILE A 6 -16.75 5.28 -0.78
N ALA A 7 -15.46 5.12 -1.07
CA ALA A 7 -14.65 4.06 -0.49
C ALA A 7 -14.68 4.17 1.04
N GLN A 8 -15.17 3.13 1.73
CA GLN A 8 -15.37 3.17 3.18
C GLN A 8 -14.06 2.83 3.89
N PHE A 9 -13.39 3.86 4.41
CA PHE A 9 -12.18 3.70 5.20
C PHE A 9 -12.49 3.11 6.58
N LYS A 10 -11.57 2.29 7.07
CA LYS A 10 -11.55 1.73 8.42
C LYS A 10 -10.14 1.89 9.02
N PRO A 11 -10.00 2.08 10.34
CA PRO A 11 -11.06 2.35 11.31
C PRO A 11 -11.74 3.71 11.09
N THR A 12 -12.93 3.92 11.68
CA THR A 12 -13.54 5.26 11.71
C THR A 12 -12.76 6.19 12.65
N LEU A 13 -13.03 7.49 12.59
CA LEU A 13 -12.39 8.44 13.52
C LEU A 13 -12.70 8.10 14.98
N GLU A 14 -13.94 7.73 15.28
CA GLU A 14 -14.36 7.34 16.64
C GLU A 14 -13.61 6.09 17.11
N ASP A 15 -13.53 5.06 16.26
CA ASP A 15 -12.78 3.84 16.55
C ASP A 15 -11.29 4.14 16.76
N ALA A 16 -10.70 5.01 15.93
CA ALA A 16 -9.32 5.43 16.04
C ALA A 16 -9.05 6.13 17.38
N CYS A 17 -9.91 7.07 17.78
CA CYS A 17 -9.82 7.75 19.07
C CYS A 17 -9.94 6.76 20.24
N ASN A 18 -10.88 5.82 20.18
CA ASN A 18 -11.04 4.80 21.21
C ASN A 18 -9.81 3.90 21.33
N LEU A 19 -9.26 3.42 20.20
CA LEU A 19 -8.08 2.55 20.17
C LEU A 19 -6.82 3.24 20.72
N ILE A 20 -6.61 4.52 20.36
CA ILE A 20 -5.40 5.27 20.71
C ILE A 20 -5.49 5.91 22.10
N ILE A 21 -6.55 6.69 22.36
CA ILE A 21 -6.67 7.51 23.57
C ILE A 21 -7.15 6.68 24.75
N THR A 22 -8.24 5.92 24.55
CA THR A 22 -8.89 5.15 25.63
C THR A 22 -8.15 3.84 25.90
N GLN A 23 -7.91 3.04 24.86
CA GLN A 23 -7.35 1.69 25.01
C GLN A 23 -5.82 1.65 24.96
N LYS A 24 -5.15 2.72 24.52
CA LYS A 24 -3.69 2.85 24.45
C LYS A 24 -2.99 1.66 23.75
N ARG A 25 -3.57 1.15 22.64
CA ARG A 25 -3.07 -0.06 21.96
C ARG A 25 -1.80 0.12 21.12
N GLY A 26 -1.17 1.29 21.17
CA GLY A 26 0.06 1.62 20.43
C GLY A 26 -0.07 2.92 19.63
N ASN A 27 0.95 3.23 18.84
CA ASN A 27 1.05 4.46 18.05
C ASN A 27 1.00 4.25 16.53
N CYS A 28 0.84 3.00 16.06
CA CYS A 28 0.68 2.68 14.64
C CYS A 28 -0.77 2.26 14.38
N LEU A 29 -1.48 3.03 13.55
CA LEU A 29 -2.87 2.78 13.19
C LEU A 29 -2.99 2.64 11.66
N PRO A 30 -3.13 1.41 11.12
CA PRO A 30 -3.31 1.23 9.68
C PRO A 30 -4.70 1.70 9.26
N ILE A 31 -4.75 2.63 8.31
CA ILE A 31 -5.99 3.08 7.68
C ILE A 31 -6.16 2.31 6.37
N CYS A 32 -7.22 1.53 6.28
CA CYS A 32 -7.45 0.57 5.21
C CYS A 32 -8.78 0.85 4.51
N VAL A 33 -8.84 0.50 3.23
CA VAL A 33 -10.08 0.45 2.46
C VAL A 33 -10.07 -0.77 1.55
N SER A 34 -11.25 -1.36 1.34
CA SER A 34 -11.41 -2.47 0.40
C SER A 34 -11.95 -1.93 -0.91
N LEU A 35 -11.25 -2.25 -2.00
CA LEU A 35 -11.62 -1.85 -3.35
C LEU A 35 -11.88 -3.09 -4.21
N PRO A 36 -12.87 -3.07 -5.13
CA PRO A 36 -13.02 -4.12 -6.13
C PRO A 36 -11.76 -4.19 -7.01
N ALA A 37 -11.22 -5.40 -7.17
CA ALA A 37 -9.95 -5.62 -7.87
C ALA A 37 -9.98 -6.87 -8.77
N ASP A 38 -11.17 -7.36 -9.15
CA ASP A 38 -11.34 -8.63 -9.88
C ASP A 38 -10.61 -8.67 -11.23
N LEU A 39 -10.36 -7.50 -11.83
CA LEU A 39 -9.63 -7.34 -13.10
C LEU A 39 -8.14 -7.00 -12.92
N LEU A 40 -7.64 -6.99 -11.69
CA LEU A 40 -6.25 -6.71 -11.39
C LEU A 40 -5.53 -7.97 -10.95
N THR A 41 -4.51 -8.37 -11.71
CA THR A 41 -3.49 -9.29 -11.20
C THR A 41 -2.56 -8.54 -10.24
N PRO A 42 -1.87 -9.23 -9.31
CA PRO A 42 -0.93 -8.57 -8.40
C PRO A 42 0.13 -7.73 -9.13
N VAL A 43 0.69 -8.25 -10.23
CA VAL A 43 1.64 -7.51 -11.08
C VAL A 43 0.99 -6.26 -11.69
N ALA A 44 -0.23 -6.36 -12.22
CA ALA A 44 -0.93 -5.21 -12.79
C ALA A 44 -1.24 -4.13 -11.73
N ALA A 45 -1.63 -4.54 -10.52
CA ALA A 45 -1.85 -3.62 -9.40
C ALA A 45 -0.54 -2.93 -8.98
N TYR A 46 0.56 -3.69 -8.85
CA TYR A 46 1.88 -3.17 -8.53
C TYR A 46 2.35 -2.12 -9.55
N LEU A 47 2.28 -2.43 -10.84
CA LEU A 47 2.68 -1.49 -11.89
C LEU A 47 1.82 -0.22 -11.90
N LYS A 48 0.51 -0.32 -11.63
CA LYS A 48 -0.36 0.86 -11.54
C LYS A 48 0.00 1.75 -10.34
N LEU A 49 0.29 1.16 -9.19
CA LEU A 49 0.58 1.90 -7.96
C LEU A 49 1.98 2.53 -7.96
N THR A 50 2.94 1.90 -8.64
CA THR A 50 4.34 2.34 -8.71
C THR A 50 4.68 3.12 -9.97
N ASN A 51 3.67 3.51 -10.76
CA ASN A 51 3.86 4.16 -12.06
C ASN A 51 4.83 3.38 -12.99
N GLY A 52 4.63 2.08 -13.10
CA GLY A 52 5.46 1.19 -13.92
C GLY A 52 6.79 0.82 -13.28
N ALA A 53 6.86 0.72 -11.95
CA ALA A 53 8.07 0.44 -11.19
C ALA A 53 9.23 1.40 -11.51
N GLN A 54 8.89 2.67 -11.78
CA GLN A 54 9.89 3.67 -12.12
C GLN A 54 10.64 4.09 -10.86
N CYS A 55 11.92 3.75 -10.79
CA CYS A 55 12.81 4.29 -9.76
C CYS A 55 12.92 5.81 -9.96
N ARG A 56 12.23 6.59 -9.14
CA ARG A 56 12.43 8.06 -9.12
C ARG A 56 13.78 8.33 -8.50
N PHE A 57 14.77 8.62 -9.33
CA PHE A 57 16.04 9.17 -8.89
C PHE A 57 15.85 10.67 -8.71
N GLU A 58 15.50 11.11 -7.50
CA GLU A 58 15.58 12.52 -7.16
C GLU A 58 17.02 12.84 -6.79
N ILE A 59 17.74 13.47 -7.73
CA ILE A 59 18.96 14.18 -7.39
C ILE A 59 18.51 15.43 -6.63
N SER A 60 18.56 15.39 -5.30
CA SER A 60 18.53 16.63 -4.52
C SER A 60 19.78 17.42 -4.90
N SER A 61 19.60 18.49 -5.67
CA SER A 61 20.65 19.38 -6.14
C SER A 61 21.16 20.31 -5.02
N SER A 62 21.42 19.76 -3.84
CA SER A 62 22.17 20.42 -2.76
C SER A 62 23.41 19.59 -2.49
N ALA A 63 24.56 20.12 -2.90
CA ALA A 63 25.86 19.45 -3.02
C ALA A 63 26.52 18.95 -1.72
N SER A 64 25.76 18.65 -0.66
CA SER A 64 26.28 18.24 0.65
C SER A 64 25.64 17.01 1.27
N ASP A 65 24.62 16.40 0.66
CA ASP A 65 24.00 15.18 1.18
C ASP A 65 23.61 14.24 0.02
N GLN A 66 24.52 13.34 -0.33
CA GLN A 66 24.32 12.30 -1.36
C GLN A 66 23.49 11.14 -0.82
N THR A 67 22.34 11.44 -0.21
CA THR A 67 21.33 10.43 0.09
C THR A 67 20.54 10.18 -1.20
N VAL A 68 20.87 9.11 -1.92
CA VAL A 68 20.09 8.63 -3.06
C VAL A 68 18.70 8.24 -2.55
N LYS A 69 17.72 9.11 -2.72
CA LYS A 69 16.34 8.84 -2.31
C LYS A 69 15.56 8.30 -3.52
N GLY A 70 15.79 7.02 -3.82
CA GLY A 70 14.91 6.26 -4.70
C GLY A 70 13.56 6.03 -4.00
N VAL A 71 12.45 6.12 -4.73
CA VAL A 71 11.18 5.55 -4.25
C VAL A 71 11.32 4.03 -4.37
N GLU A 72 11.61 3.37 -3.25
CA GLU A 72 11.71 1.92 -3.20
C GLU A 72 10.32 1.29 -3.21
N SER A 73 10.08 0.43 -4.20
CA SER A 73 8.84 -0.32 -4.32
C SER A 73 9.12 -1.82 -4.34
N PHE A 74 8.16 -2.61 -3.90
CA PHE A 74 8.28 -4.07 -3.88
C PHE A 74 6.97 -4.76 -4.27
N LEU A 75 7.11 -5.97 -4.83
CA LEU A 75 6.04 -6.93 -5.04
C LEU A 75 6.51 -8.29 -4.51
N LEU A 76 5.76 -8.85 -3.58
CA LEU A 76 6.00 -10.15 -2.97
C LEU A 76 4.83 -11.08 -3.30
N GLU A 77 5.13 -12.14 -4.03
CA GLU A 77 4.19 -13.22 -4.36
C GLU A 77 4.73 -14.53 -3.82
N SER A 78 3.83 -15.47 -3.51
CA SER A 78 4.22 -16.78 -2.98
C SER A 78 3.50 -17.90 -3.71
N VAL A 79 4.20 -19.02 -3.83
CA VAL A 79 3.72 -20.26 -4.44
C VAL A 79 3.77 -21.39 -3.43
N VAL A 80 2.65 -22.10 -3.28
CA VAL A 80 2.54 -23.33 -2.50
C VAL A 80 2.93 -24.51 -3.40
N ALA A 81 3.85 -25.34 -2.91
CA ALA A 81 4.33 -26.54 -3.61
C ALA A 81 4.84 -26.29 -5.05
N GLY A 82 5.28 -25.06 -5.34
CA GLY A 82 5.85 -24.68 -6.63
C GLY A 82 4.86 -24.51 -7.79
N SER A 83 3.55 -24.60 -7.55
CA SER A 83 2.55 -24.56 -8.64
C SER A 83 1.27 -23.79 -8.34
N HIS A 84 0.93 -23.56 -7.07
CA HIS A 84 -0.32 -22.88 -6.71
C HIS A 84 -0.04 -21.52 -6.08
N HIS A 85 -0.64 -20.45 -6.59
CA HIS A 85 -0.51 -19.13 -5.97
C HIS A 85 -1.16 -19.13 -4.59
N THR A 86 -0.53 -18.46 -3.63
CA THR A 86 -1.13 -18.22 -2.31
C THR A 86 -2.29 -17.23 -2.40
N HIS A 87 -3.12 -17.18 -1.36
CA HIS A 87 -4.28 -16.29 -1.30
C HIS A 87 -3.94 -14.79 -1.32
N TYR A 88 -2.70 -14.43 -0.99
CA TYR A 88 -2.29 -13.03 -0.85
C TYR A 88 -0.98 -12.77 -1.59
N SER A 89 -0.90 -11.57 -2.16
CA SER A 89 0.33 -10.92 -2.62
C SER A 89 0.46 -9.58 -1.88
N PHE A 90 1.69 -9.18 -1.58
CA PHE A 90 1.97 -7.92 -0.87
C PHE A 90 2.74 -6.98 -1.79
N LEU A 91 2.38 -5.71 -1.79
CA LEU A 91 3.04 -4.71 -2.60
C LEU A 91 3.20 -3.41 -1.80
N GLY A 92 4.28 -2.69 -2.08
CA GLY A 92 4.60 -1.38 -1.50
C GLY A 92 5.13 -0.44 -2.57
N SER A 93 4.81 0.84 -2.45
CA SER A 93 5.09 1.92 -3.41
C SER A 93 5.47 3.21 -2.69
#